data_AF-W7CNI7-F1
#
_entry.id   AF-W7CNI7-F1
#
_cell.length_a   1.000
_cell.length_b   1.000
_cell.length_c   1.000
_cell.angle_alpha   90.00
_cell.angle_beta   90.00
_cell.angle_gamma   90.00
#
_symmetry.space_group_name_H-M   'P 1'
#
loop_
_entity.id
_entity.type
_entity.pdbx_description
1 polymer ?
#
loop_
_entity_poly.entity_id
_entity_poly.type
_entity_poly.pdbx_seq_one_letter_code
_entity_poly.pdbx_strand_id
1 'polypeptide(L)'
;MKITVMKDLTLDYSGAKLTPDTHRPFIVIALEDLFQRYHFKQFDAVGHSNGGLVLTNFLEYHSSEIKSQLRHLVTVATPYNDTKQTDNGTNSDITKIPTQTHLLTNFIDRNVFIPKSITLLNITGDIKDNHESDGIVPVNSALSGSLIYKDVIQSYREKVVTGKGAGHSDILEDDATKEAIIEFIYR
;
A
#
# COMPACT_ATOMS: atom_id res chain seq x y z
N MET A 1 -19.64 1.80 -15.12
CA MET A 1 -19.66 0.33 -14.94
C MET A 1 -20.22 0.03 -13.58
N LYS A 2 -21.24 -0.84 -13.51
CA LYS A 2 -21.76 -1.37 -12.26
C LYS A 2 -21.23 -2.79 -12.11
N ILE A 3 -20.48 -3.03 -11.04
CA ILE A 3 -20.04 -4.37 -10.66
C ILE A 3 -21.01 -4.84 -9.58
N THR A 4 -21.68 -5.96 -9.81
CA THR A 4 -22.58 -6.57 -8.83
C THR A 4 -22.00 -7.92 -8.44
N VAL A 5 -21.78 -8.11 -7.14
CA VAL A 5 -21.40 -9.43 -6.59
C VAL A 5 -22.69 -10.22 -6.37
N MET A 6 -22.85 -11.30 -7.14
CA MET A 6 -24.02 -12.16 -7.09
C MET A 6 -23.96 -13.08 -5.87
N LYS A 7 -25.11 -13.66 -5.48
CA LYS A 7 -25.18 -14.56 -4.31
C LYS A 7 -24.38 -15.86 -4.48
N ASP A 8 -24.08 -16.25 -5.71
CA ASP A 8 -23.25 -17.41 -6.07
C ASP A 8 -21.76 -17.04 -6.21
N LEU A 9 -21.38 -15.83 -5.75
CA LEU A 9 -20.02 -15.28 -5.82
C LEU A 9 -19.51 -15.02 -7.24
N THR A 10 -20.39 -15.08 -8.26
CA THR A 10 -20.04 -14.63 -9.60
C THR A 10 -20.09 -13.10 -9.68
N LEU A 11 -19.30 -12.55 -10.60
CA LEU A 11 -19.26 -11.12 -10.88
C LEU A 11 -20.09 -10.84 -12.14
N ASP A 12 -21.10 -10.00 -12.00
CA ASP A 12 -21.87 -9.48 -13.14
C ASP A 12 -21.43 -8.05 -13.47
N TYR A 13 -21.29 -7.76 -14.76
CA TYR A 13 -20.78 -6.51 -15.28
C TYR A 13 -21.77 -5.88 -16.26
N SER A 14 -22.21 -4.66 -15.98
CA SER A 14 -23.01 -3.86 -16.92
C SER A 14 -22.55 -2.40 -17.04
N GLY A 15 -22.69 -1.85 -18.25
CA GLY A 15 -22.39 -0.45 -18.59
C GLY A 15 -21.48 -0.29 -19.81
N ALA A 16 -21.38 0.95 -20.31
CA ALA A 16 -20.56 1.30 -21.47
C ALA A 16 -19.06 1.00 -21.26
N LYS A 17 -18.35 0.74 -22.37
CA LYS A 17 -16.90 0.48 -22.41
C LYS A 17 -16.12 1.56 -21.64
N LEU A 18 -15.15 1.10 -20.84
CA LEU A 18 -14.33 1.94 -19.98
C LEU A 18 -13.31 2.72 -20.82
N THR A 19 -13.32 4.06 -20.75
CA THR A 19 -12.27 4.94 -21.29
C THR A 19 -11.53 5.69 -20.16
N PRO A 20 -10.22 5.97 -20.29
CA PRO A 20 -9.38 6.51 -19.21
C PRO A 20 -9.91 7.79 -18.52
N ASP A 21 -10.62 8.65 -19.26
CA ASP A 21 -10.97 10.00 -18.79
C ASP A 21 -12.23 10.08 -17.90
N THR A 22 -12.84 8.93 -17.53
CA THR A 22 -14.15 8.90 -16.82
C THR A 22 -14.21 7.99 -15.58
N HIS A 23 -13.11 7.42 -15.10
CA HIS A 23 -13.17 6.37 -14.07
C HIS A 23 -12.88 6.87 -12.66
N ARG A 24 -13.84 6.66 -11.76
CA ARG A 24 -13.58 6.56 -10.31
C ARG A 24 -12.86 5.23 -10.04
N PRO A 25 -11.80 5.18 -9.22
CA PRO A 25 -11.08 3.94 -8.94
C PRO A 25 -11.97 2.85 -8.33
N PHE A 26 -11.70 1.57 -8.64
CA PHE A 26 -12.51 0.46 -8.12
C PHE A 26 -12.52 0.38 -6.59
N ILE A 27 -11.43 0.77 -5.93
CA ILE A 27 -11.38 0.82 -4.47
C ILE A 27 -12.39 1.82 -3.89
N VAL A 28 -12.59 2.97 -4.55
CA VAL A 28 -13.58 3.98 -4.15
C VAL A 28 -14.99 3.42 -4.29
N ILE A 29 -15.30 2.82 -5.44
CA ILE A 29 -16.61 2.20 -5.72
C ILE A 29 -16.92 1.10 -4.69
N ALA A 30 -15.95 0.23 -4.41
CA ALA A 30 -16.12 -0.86 -3.45
C ALA A 30 -16.33 -0.34 -2.02
N LEU A 31 -15.54 0.63 -1.56
CA LEU A 31 -15.67 1.18 -0.21
C LEU A 31 -17.00 1.93 -0.02
N GLU A 32 -17.48 2.63 -1.03
CA GLU A 32 -18.80 3.27 -0.99
C GLU A 32 -19.93 2.25 -0.92
N ASP A 33 -19.90 1.20 -1.73
CA ASP A 33 -20.91 0.14 -1.69
C ASP A 33 -20.94 -0.57 -0.32
N LEU A 34 -19.76 -0.91 0.21
CA LEU A 34 -19.64 -1.48 1.54
C LEU A 34 -20.16 -0.51 2.61
N PHE A 35 -19.89 0.81 2.50
CA PHE A 35 -20.42 1.81 3.43
C PHE A 35 -21.95 1.90 3.37
N GLN A 36 -22.54 1.87 2.17
CA GLN A 36 -24.00 1.89 2.03
C GLN A 36 -24.65 0.65 2.66
N ARG A 37 -23.96 -0.49 2.63
CA ARG A 37 -24.48 -1.75 3.15
C ARG A 37 -24.27 -1.94 4.65
N TYR A 38 -23.10 -1.55 5.16
CA TYR A 38 -22.67 -1.88 6.53
C TYR A 38 -22.44 -0.66 7.42
N HIS A 39 -22.45 0.55 6.85
CA HIS A 39 -22.35 1.82 7.58
C HIS A 39 -21.11 1.96 8.49
N PHE A 40 -20.00 1.29 8.18
CA PHE A 40 -18.76 1.43 8.94
C PHE A 40 -18.17 2.83 8.74
N LYS A 41 -17.82 3.51 9.82
CA LYS A 41 -17.22 4.85 9.76
C LYS A 41 -15.71 4.83 9.58
N GLN A 42 -15.08 3.73 9.95
CA GLN A 42 -13.64 3.56 9.90
C GLN A 42 -13.29 2.17 9.40
N PHE A 43 -12.14 2.05 8.77
CA PHE A 43 -11.60 0.77 8.32
C PHE A 43 -10.07 0.77 8.42
N ASP A 44 -9.52 -0.43 8.51
CA ASP A 44 -8.09 -0.68 8.40
C ASP A 44 -7.83 -1.40 7.07
N ALA A 45 -6.63 -1.26 6.53
CA ALA A 45 -6.29 -1.82 5.24
C ALA A 45 -4.91 -2.47 5.26
N VAL A 46 -4.79 -3.59 4.54
CA VAL A 46 -3.51 -4.24 4.25
C VAL A 46 -3.34 -4.27 2.74
N GLY A 47 -2.23 -3.72 2.25
CA GLY A 47 -1.88 -3.71 0.83
C GLY A 47 -0.58 -4.44 0.57
N HIS A 48 -0.64 -5.55 -0.14
CA HIS A 48 0.55 -6.27 -0.61
C HIS A 48 0.96 -5.79 -2.00
N SER A 49 2.27 -5.62 -2.22
CA SER A 49 2.83 -5.23 -3.51
C SER A 49 2.13 -3.98 -4.07
N ASN A 50 1.61 -4.04 -5.29
CA ASN A 50 0.85 -2.94 -5.89
C ASN A 50 -0.42 -2.54 -5.11
N GLY A 51 -0.96 -3.41 -4.26
CA GLY A 51 -2.08 -3.06 -3.38
C GLY A 51 -1.75 -1.90 -2.44
N GLY A 52 -0.49 -1.79 -1.97
CA GLY A 52 -0.04 -0.64 -1.21
C GLY A 52 -0.03 0.64 -2.04
N LEU A 53 0.41 0.59 -3.30
CA LEU A 53 0.37 1.73 -4.22
C LEU A 53 -1.06 2.20 -4.50
N VAL A 54 -2.00 1.27 -4.67
CA VAL A 54 -3.43 1.57 -4.84
C VAL A 54 -3.98 2.28 -3.61
N LEU A 55 -3.63 1.82 -2.41
CA LEU A 55 -4.05 2.46 -1.17
C LEU A 55 -3.42 3.85 -0.99
N THR A 56 -2.14 4.03 -1.32
CA THR A 56 -1.48 5.35 -1.31
C THR A 56 -2.16 6.31 -2.28
N ASN A 57 -2.41 5.89 -3.52
CA ASN A 57 -3.12 6.71 -4.50
C ASN A 57 -4.55 7.06 -4.03
N PHE A 58 -5.26 6.09 -3.45
CA PHE A 58 -6.57 6.35 -2.84
C PHE A 58 -6.51 7.43 -1.76
N LEU A 59 -5.50 7.38 -0.87
CA LEU A 59 -5.33 8.38 0.20
C LEU A 59 -5.03 9.78 -0.34
N GLU A 60 -4.27 9.91 -1.42
CA GLU A 60 -3.88 11.21 -1.98
C GLU A 60 -4.95 11.87 -2.84
N TYR A 61 -5.84 11.09 -3.45
CA TYR A 61 -6.78 11.60 -4.44
C TYR A 61 -8.24 11.45 -4.02
N HIS A 62 -8.58 10.43 -3.23
CA HIS A 62 -9.97 9.99 -3.11
C HIS A 62 -10.47 9.75 -1.68
N SER A 63 -9.60 9.74 -0.66
CA SER A 63 -10.05 9.45 0.71
C SER A 63 -11.03 10.48 1.28
N SER A 64 -11.02 11.70 0.76
CA SER A 64 -12.00 12.74 1.12
C SER A 64 -13.33 12.62 0.38
N GLU A 65 -13.41 11.80 -0.68
CA GLU A 65 -14.65 11.56 -1.43
C GLU A 65 -15.59 10.60 -0.70
N ILE A 66 -15.04 9.69 0.11
CA ILE A 66 -15.82 8.65 0.78
C ILE A 66 -16.11 9.03 2.24
N LYS A 67 -17.15 8.42 2.81
CA LYS A 67 -17.58 8.70 4.20
C LYS A 67 -16.77 7.94 5.26
N SER A 68 -16.19 6.80 4.90
CA SER A 68 -15.40 5.97 5.81
C SER A 68 -13.95 6.41 5.81
N GLN A 69 -13.32 6.46 6.98
CA GLN A 69 -11.94 6.91 7.12
C GLN A 69 -10.99 5.75 7.38
N LEU A 70 -9.84 5.74 6.69
CA LEU A 70 -8.77 4.79 6.99
C LEU A 70 -8.11 5.15 8.33
N ARG A 71 -7.89 4.15 9.19
CA ARG A 71 -7.23 4.30 10.50
C ARG A 71 -5.81 3.72 10.52
N HIS A 72 -5.70 2.41 10.33
CA HIS A 72 -4.44 1.68 10.31
C HIS A 72 -4.17 1.17 8.89
N LEU A 73 -3.01 1.51 8.35
CA LEU A 73 -2.54 1.01 7.06
C LEU A 73 -1.36 0.09 7.29
N VAL A 74 -1.42 -1.13 6.76
CA VAL A 74 -0.24 -1.96 6.59
C VAL A 74 0.09 -2.07 5.11
N THR A 75 1.33 -1.77 4.74
CA THR A 75 1.84 -2.07 3.41
C THR A 75 2.88 -3.17 3.51
N VAL A 76 2.86 -4.11 2.58
CA VAL A 76 3.77 -5.26 2.57
C VAL A 76 4.42 -5.35 1.20
N ALA A 77 5.75 -5.25 1.13
CA ALA A 77 6.54 -5.35 -0.11
C ALA A 77 6.06 -4.40 -1.22
N THR A 78 5.65 -3.17 -0.86
CA THR A 78 5.07 -2.21 -1.81
C THR A 78 6.16 -1.47 -2.59
N PRO A 79 6.21 -1.51 -3.94
CA PRO A 79 7.30 -0.93 -4.70
C PRO A 79 7.10 0.58 -4.94
N TYR A 80 7.27 1.42 -3.90
CA TYR A 80 7.05 2.87 -4.02
C TYR A 80 7.98 3.57 -5.03
N ASN A 81 9.16 3.00 -5.28
CA ASN A 81 10.16 3.51 -6.22
C ASN A 81 10.47 2.52 -7.35
N ASP A 82 9.43 1.82 -7.81
CA ASP A 82 9.50 0.74 -8.80
C ASP A 82 10.47 -0.40 -8.43
N THR A 83 10.54 -1.44 -9.26
CA THR A 83 11.24 -2.69 -8.92
C THR A 83 12.69 -2.74 -9.37
N LYS A 84 13.21 -1.68 -10.00
CA LYS A 84 14.54 -1.72 -10.60
C LYS A 84 15.62 -1.52 -9.54
N GLN A 85 16.44 -2.55 -9.30
CA GLN A 85 17.48 -2.50 -8.26
C GLN A 85 18.49 -1.36 -8.46
N THR A 86 18.84 -1.02 -9.70
CA THR A 86 19.79 0.08 -9.97
C THR A 86 19.28 1.43 -9.54
N ASP A 87 17.96 1.62 -9.48
CA ASP A 87 17.34 2.90 -9.13
C ASP A 87 17.21 3.03 -7.60
N ASN A 88 17.22 1.90 -6.89
CA ASN A 88 17.00 1.79 -5.46
C ASN A 88 18.29 1.59 -4.65
N GLY A 89 19.27 0.88 -5.21
CA GLY A 89 20.51 0.56 -4.52
C GLY A 89 20.30 -0.21 -3.21
N THR A 90 21.34 -0.28 -2.38
CA THR A 90 21.32 -0.97 -1.07
C THR A 90 21.83 -0.07 0.06
N ASN A 91 21.82 1.26 -0.14
CA ASN A 91 22.23 2.20 0.88
C ASN A 91 21.15 2.26 1.98
N SER A 92 21.56 2.07 3.24
CA SER A 92 20.64 2.13 4.38
C SER A 92 20.07 3.52 4.65
N ASP A 93 20.69 4.58 4.10
CA ASP A 93 20.10 5.92 4.09
C ASP A 93 19.16 6.06 2.88
N ILE A 94 17.85 5.97 3.14
CA ILE A 94 16.81 6.03 2.12
C ILE A 94 16.79 7.35 1.34
N THR A 95 17.36 8.44 1.89
CA THR A 95 17.49 9.72 1.17
C THR A 95 18.55 9.68 0.08
N LYS A 96 19.34 8.59 0.00
CA LYS A 96 20.43 8.38 -0.94
C LYS A 96 20.17 7.24 -1.93
N ILE A 97 18.89 6.97 -2.26
CA ILE A 97 18.56 6.10 -3.39
C ILE A 97 19.18 6.65 -4.69
N PRO A 98 19.74 5.81 -5.57
CA PRO A 98 20.38 6.27 -6.80
C PRO A 98 19.48 7.06 -7.74
N THR A 99 18.20 6.71 -7.84
CA THR A 99 17.24 7.37 -8.74
C THR A 99 15.84 7.34 -8.13
N GLN A 100 15.28 8.53 -7.93
CA GLN A 100 13.87 8.70 -7.59
C GLN A 100 13.02 8.63 -8.87
N THR A 101 12.15 7.64 -8.94
CA THR A 101 11.23 7.42 -10.07
C THR A 101 10.14 8.48 -10.14
N HIS A 102 9.47 8.59 -11.28
CA HIS A 102 8.29 9.44 -11.42
C HIS A 102 7.16 9.00 -10.48
N LEU A 103 7.02 7.70 -10.22
CA LEU A 103 6.04 7.17 -9.29
C LEU A 103 6.26 7.72 -7.87
N LEU A 104 7.48 7.55 -7.34
CA LEU A 104 7.82 8.04 -6.00
C LEU A 104 7.71 9.57 -5.91
N THR A 105 8.18 10.28 -6.94
CA THR A 105 8.07 11.75 -7.00
C THR A 105 6.62 12.20 -6.89
N ASN A 106 5.71 11.58 -7.65
CA ASN A 106 4.30 11.94 -7.62
C ASN A 106 3.66 11.71 -6.24
N PHE A 107 4.02 10.62 -5.55
CA PHE A 107 3.52 10.37 -4.20
C PHE A 107 4.06 11.39 -3.19
N ILE A 108 5.35 11.72 -3.26
CA ILE A 108 5.95 12.74 -2.38
C ILE A 108 5.27 14.10 -2.58
N ASP A 109 5.09 14.53 -3.84
CA ASP A 109 4.49 15.83 -4.17
C ASP A 109 3.03 15.96 -3.70
N ARG A 110 2.35 14.82 -3.49
CA ARG A 110 0.93 14.78 -3.12
C ARG A 110 0.64 14.34 -1.69
N ASN A 111 1.68 13.97 -0.94
CA ASN A 111 1.51 13.45 0.42
C ASN A 111 0.74 14.39 1.36
N VAL A 112 0.72 15.71 1.08
CA VAL A 112 -0.05 16.71 1.83
C VAL A 112 -1.57 16.42 1.89
N PHE A 113 -2.09 15.65 0.92
CA PHE A 113 -3.49 15.25 0.88
C PHE A 113 -3.80 14.00 1.73
N ILE A 114 -2.77 13.28 2.18
CA ILE A 114 -2.93 12.08 3.00
C ILE A 114 -3.47 12.50 4.38
N PRO A 115 -4.53 11.85 4.90
CA PRO A 115 -5.06 12.16 6.22
C PRO A 115 -4.01 11.96 7.33
N LYS A 116 -3.71 13.03 8.06
CA LYS A 116 -2.69 13.05 9.12
C LYS A 116 -2.98 12.12 10.30
N SER A 117 -4.23 11.69 10.48
CA SER A 117 -4.64 10.78 11.55
C SER A 117 -4.29 9.31 11.31
N ILE A 118 -3.73 8.98 10.15
CA ILE A 118 -3.39 7.60 9.80
C ILE A 118 -2.16 7.15 10.58
N THR A 119 -2.14 5.88 10.95
CA THR A 119 -0.93 5.18 11.40
C THR A 119 -0.57 4.11 10.38
N LEU A 120 0.73 3.96 10.10
CA LEU A 120 1.22 3.04 9.07
C LEU A 120 2.30 2.10 9.61
N LEU A 121 2.18 0.82 9.26
CA LEU A 121 3.24 -0.18 9.34
C LEU A 121 3.67 -0.57 7.92
N ASN A 122 4.93 -0.28 7.58
CA ASN A 122 5.53 -0.64 6.30
C ASN A 122 6.43 -1.86 6.48
N ILE A 123 6.03 -2.99 5.90
CA ILE A 123 6.74 -4.26 5.98
C ILE A 123 7.44 -4.51 4.64
N THR A 124 8.71 -4.90 4.66
CA THR A 124 9.44 -5.32 3.47
C THR A 124 10.25 -6.59 3.73
N GLY A 125 10.59 -7.31 2.66
CA GLY A 125 11.37 -8.52 2.70
C GLY A 125 12.81 -8.32 2.21
N ASP A 126 13.73 -9.06 2.82
CA ASP A 126 15.12 -9.19 2.40
C ASP A 126 15.56 -10.66 2.52
N ILE A 127 15.54 -11.38 1.39
CA ILE A 127 15.81 -12.82 1.38
C ILE A 127 17.22 -13.15 1.95
N LYS A 128 18.19 -12.27 1.70
CA LYS A 128 19.62 -12.55 1.96
C LYS A 128 20.19 -11.81 3.17
N ASP A 129 19.40 -10.98 3.84
CA ASP A 129 19.84 -10.13 4.95
C ASP A 129 21.04 -9.23 4.55
N ASN A 130 20.94 -8.64 3.35
CA ASN A 130 21.98 -7.81 2.75
C ASN A 130 21.46 -6.47 2.19
N HIS A 131 20.24 -6.10 2.58
CA HIS A 131 19.52 -4.90 2.17
C HIS A 131 19.23 -4.81 0.66
N GLU A 132 19.13 -5.95 -0.01
CA GLU A 132 18.96 -6.02 -1.46
C GLU A 132 17.47 -6.04 -1.84
N SER A 133 16.78 -7.17 -1.64
CA SER A 133 15.43 -7.38 -2.17
C SER A 133 14.72 -8.60 -1.58
N ASP A 134 13.38 -8.60 -1.67
CA ASP A 134 12.51 -9.76 -1.49
C ASP A 134 12.46 -10.70 -2.72
N GLY A 135 13.31 -10.48 -3.72
CA GLY A 135 13.36 -11.20 -4.99
C GLY A 135 12.60 -10.53 -6.14
N ILE A 136 11.74 -9.54 -5.87
CA ILE A 136 11.01 -8.74 -6.87
C ILE A 136 11.14 -7.25 -6.60
N VAL A 137 10.92 -6.83 -5.35
CA VAL A 137 10.94 -5.45 -4.89
C VAL A 137 12.23 -5.21 -4.13
N PRO A 138 13.03 -4.19 -4.50
CA PRO A 138 14.18 -3.76 -3.73
C PRO A 138 13.75 -3.31 -2.33
N VAL A 139 14.56 -3.62 -1.30
CA VAL A 139 14.29 -3.17 0.07
C VAL A 139 14.07 -1.66 0.12
N ASN A 140 14.96 -0.90 -0.54
CA ASN A 140 14.86 0.56 -0.64
C ASN A 140 13.64 1.04 -1.43
N SER A 141 13.12 0.27 -2.37
CA SER A 141 11.85 0.65 -3.02
C SER A 141 10.70 0.59 -2.04
N ALA A 142 10.67 -0.41 -1.15
CA ALA A 142 9.62 -0.52 -0.15
C ALA A 142 9.81 0.49 0.99
N LEU A 143 11.04 0.68 1.47
CA LEU A 143 11.33 1.66 2.52
C LEU A 143 11.17 3.11 2.06
N SER A 144 11.13 3.37 0.75
CA SER A 144 10.80 4.69 0.20
C SER A 144 9.43 5.23 0.65
N GLY A 145 8.56 4.37 1.20
CA GLY A 145 7.37 4.81 1.95
C GLY A 145 7.69 5.84 3.05
N SER A 146 8.88 5.83 3.65
CA SER A 146 9.26 6.82 4.66
C SER A 146 9.28 8.24 4.11
N LEU A 147 9.66 8.41 2.83
CA LEU A 147 9.72 9.70 2.15
C LEU A 147 8.32 10.26 1.86
N ILE A 148 7.31 9.38 1.81
CA ILE A 148 5.92 9.74 1.59
C ILE A 148 5.21 10.04 2.92
N TYR A 149 5.45 9.22 3.95
CA TYR A 149 4.58 9.16 5.13
C TYR A 149 5.20 9.71 6.43
N LYS A 150 6.51 9.54 6.66
CA LYS A 150 7.11 9.61 8.01
C LYS A 150 6.85 10.93 8.74
N ASP A 151 6.89 12.05 8.02
CA ASP A 151 6.68 13.39 8.57
C ASP A 151 5.29 13.97 8.23
N VAL A 152 4.39 13.14 7.69
CA VAL A 152 3.06 13.53 7.20
C VAL A 152 1.94 13.01 8.09
N ILE A 153 2.05 11.74 8.53
CA ILE A 153 0.99 11.04 9.27
C ILE A 153 1.30 10.92 10.76
N GLN A 154 0.35 10.41 11.54
CA GLN A 154 0.45 10.34 13.00
C GLN A 154 1.57 9.40 13.48
N SER A 155 1.74 8.26 12.81
CA SER A 155 2.78 7.29 13.14
C SER A 155 3.17 6.49 11.91
N TYR A 156 4.48 6.33 11.71
CA TYR A 156 5.06 5.51 10.66
C TYR A 156 6.08 4.55 11.28
N ARG A 157 5.92 3.26 11.04
CA ARG A 157 6.81 2.19 11.54
C ARG A 157 7.25 1.32 10.38
N GLU A 158 8.45 0.76 10.48
CA GLU A 158 9.01 -0.13 9.48
C GLU A 158 9.33 -1.49 10.11
N LYS A 159 9.21 -2.55 9.30
CA LYS A 159 9.69 -3.89 9.64
C LYS A 159 10.34 -4.50 8.41
N VAL A 160 11.60 -4.93 8.55
CA VAL A 160 12.28 -5.75 7.54
C VAL A 160 12.23 -7.20 8.02
N VAL A 161 11.65 -8.08 7.20
CA VAL A 161 11.63 -9.53 7.42
C VAL A 161 12.77 -10.12 6.60
N THR A 162 13.56 -11.02 7.19
CA THR A 162 14.74 -11.59 6.54
C THR A 162 14.66 -13.11 6.39
N GLY A 163 15.42 -13.66 5.46
CA GLY A 163 15.53 -15.11 5.26
C GLY A 163 14.45 -15.69 4.36
N LYS A 164 14.19 -17.01 4.49
CA LYS A 164 13.38 -17.76 3.51
C LYS A 164 11.92 -17.30 3.41
N GLY A 165 11.32 -16.82 4.52
CA GLY A 165 9.95 -16.29 4.53
C GLY A 165 9.83 -14.89 3.93
N ALA A 166 10.95 -14.21 3.67
CA ALA A 166 10.95 -12.83 3.19
C ALA A 166 10.74 -12.68 1.68
N GLY A 167 10.52 -13.78 0.94
CA GLY A 167 10.30 -13.72 -0.51
C GLY A 167 8.99 -13.01 -0.88
N HIS A 168 8.96 -12.31 -2.01
CA HIS A 168 7.85 -11.43 -2.40
C HIS A 168 6.45 -12.07 -2.31
N SER A 169 6.33 -13.34 -2.69
CA SER A 169 5.06 -14.09 -2.63
C SER A 169 4.85 -14.80 -1.28
N ASP A 170 5.93 -15.06 -0.55
CA ASP A 170 5.93 -15.86 0.69
C ASP A 170 5.74 -14.98 1.94
N ILE A 171 6.04 -13.68 1.84
CA ILE A 171 6.08 -12.75 2.98
C ILE A 171 4.75 -12.60 3.69
N LEU A 172 3.61 -12.83 3.02
CA LEU A 172 2.29 -12.84 3.67
C LEU A 172 2.04 -14.09 4.50
N GLU A 173 2.75 -15.18 4.19
CA GLU A 173 2.66 -16.44 4.91
C GLU A 173 3.67 -16.54 6.07
N ASP A 174 4.68 -15.66 6.09
CA ASP A 174 5.66 -15.57 7.17
C ASP A 174 5.01 -15.22 8.51
N ASP A 175 5.34 -15.98 9.55
CA ASP A 175 4.76 -15.84 10.88
C ASP A 175 5.08 -14.47 11.49
N ALA A 176 6.29 -13.94 11.30
CA ALA A 176 6.67 -12.65 11.84
C ALA A 176 5.94 -11.49 11.14
N THR A 177 5.60 -11.64 9.85
CA THR A 177 4.70 -10.71 9.13
C THR A 177 3.28 -10.78 9.69
N LYS A 178 2.70 -11.98 9.80
CA LYS A 178 1.34 -12.18 10.32
C LYS A 178 1.19 -11.62 11.72
N GLU A 179 2.12 -11.94 12.61
CA GLU A 179 2.15 -11.42 13.98
C GLU A 179 2.22 -9.88 13.97
N ALA A 180 3.12 -9.29 13.18
CA ALA A 180 3.24 -7.84 13.11
C ALA A 180 1.95 -7.15 12.61
N ILE A 181 1.27 -7.73 11.61
CA ILE A 181 -0.02 -7.22 11.12
C ILE A 181 -1.09 -7.29 12.21
N ILE A 182 -1.20 -8.44 12.89
CA ILE A 182 -2.21 -8.66 13.92
C ILE A 182 -1.98 -7.72 15.10
N GLU A 183 -0.73 -7.60 15.56
CA GLU A 183 -0.38 -6.68 16.65
C GLU A 183 -0.65 -5.24 16.28
N PHE A 184 -0.36 -4.83 15.04
CA PHE A 184 -0.57 -3.46 14.62
C PHE A 184 -2.04 -3.07 14.45
N ILE A 185 -2.89 -3.99 13.96
CA ILE A 185 -4.30 -3.69 13.69
C ILE A 185 -5.17 -3.86 14.95
N TYR A 186 -4.89 -4.86 15.80
CA TYR A 186 -5.81 -5.29 16.85
C TYR A 186 -5.33 -5.06 18.29
N ARG A 187 -4.10 -4.59 18.52
CA ARG A 187 -3.55 -4.36 19.86
C ARG A 187 -3.11 -2.92 20.06
#